data_AF-A0AA42RIQ9-F1
#
_entry.id   AF-A0AA42RIQ9-F1
#
_cell.length_a   1.000
_cell.length_b   1.000
_cell.length_c   1.000
_cell.angle_alpha   90.00
_cell.angle_beta   90.00
_cell.angle_gamma   90.00
#
_symmetry.space_group_name_H-M   'P 1'
#
loop_
_entity.id
_entity.type
_entity.pdbx_description
1 polymer ?
#
loop_
_entity_poly.entity_id
_entity_poly.type
_entity_poly.pdbx_seq_one_letter_code
_entity_poly.pdbx_strand_id
1 'polypeptide(L)'
;MIAKETIIQAFKEQFNQEPTIVVKSPGRINIIGEHTDYNQGFVMPAAIDQYIYVAVSVRNDEELHLYSSDYEENYQTALNQDLSNAPDWSKYIIGVSEIIQTKTSKIKGFNAYVVGDVPLGAGLSSSAAFSSAIGFALNELFQIGLSRVDLAKVGQQTEHDYVGVKCGIMDQFASIMGKDNHAIQLDCRDLSGYTNLVGSKS
;
A
#
# COMPACT_ATOMS: atom_id res chain seq x y z
N MET A 1 9.89 -2.56 14.27
CA MET A 1 10.32 -3.17 13.00
C MET A 1 10.24 -4.68 13.12
N ILE A 2 9.44 -5.31 12.27
CA ILE A 2 9.23 -6.76 12.24
C ILE A 2 10.35 -7.39 11.37
N ALA A 3 10.97 -8.47 11.85
CA ALA A 3 12.03 -9.14 11.12
C ALA A 3 11.48 -9.86 9.87
N LYS A 4 12.24 -9.80 8.76
CA LYS A 4 11.83 -10.41 7.48
C LYS A 4 11.65 -11.92 7.60
N GLU A 5 12.50 -12.58 8.39
CA GLU A 5 12.48 -14.02 8.64
C GLU A 5 11.18 -14.44 9.35
N THR A 6 10.69 -13.62 10.29
CA THR A 6 9.40 -13.84 10.96
C THR A 6 8.24 -13.80 9.97
N ILE A 7 8.24 -12.83 9.05
CA ILE A 7 7.20 -12.70 8.02
C ILE A 7 7.24 -13.90 7.05
N ILE A 8 8.43 -14.32 6.63
CA ILE A 8 8.60 -15.49 5.76
C ILE A 8 8.08 -16.77 6.43
N GLN A 9 8.37 -16.95 7.71
CA GLN A 9 7.92 -18.11 8.47
C GLN A 9 6.39 -18.13 8.63
N ALA A 10 5.79 -17.00 9.02
CA ALA A 10 4.34 -16.88 9.15
C ALA A 10 3.62 -17.09 7.80
N PHE A 11 4.17 -16.55 6.69
CA PHE A 11 3.64 -16.79 5.35
C PHE A 11 3.67 -18.29 5.00
N LYS A 12 4.77 -18.99 5.30
CA LYS A 12 4.90 -20.43 5.09
C LYS A 12 3.89 -21.24 5.89
N GLU A 13 3.68 -20.88 7.14
CA GLU A 13 2.68 -21.53 7.99
C GLU A 13 1.26 -21.34 7.44
N GLN A 14 0.96 -20.15 6.91
CA GLN A 14 -0.37 -19.84 6.39
C GLN A 14 -0.67 -20.48 5.03
N PHE A 15 0.31 -20.51 4.11
CA PHE A 15 0.08 -20.90 2.72
C PHE A 15 0.82 -22.17 2.27
N ASN A 16 1.63 -22.77 3.14
CA ASN A 16 2.48 -23.93 2.83
C ASN A 16 3.38 -23.70 1.60
N GLN A 17 3.82 -22.46 1.40
CA GLN A 17 4.65 -22.00 0.28
C GLN A 17 5.60 -20.91 0.78
N GLU A 18 6.77 -20.76 0.16
CA GLU A 18 7.64 -19.60 0.35
C GLU A 18 7.07 -18.35 -0.35
N PRO A 19 7.14 -17.15 0.27
CA PRO A 19 6.80 -15.93 -0.45
C PRO A 19 7.83 -15.67 -1.55
N THR A 20 7.37 -15.21 -2.71
CA THR A 20 8.24 -14.79 -3.83
C THR A 20 8.91 -13.46 -3.53
N ILE A 21 8.19 -12.54 -2.91
CA ILE A 21 8.71 -11.23 -2.50
C ILE A 21 8.13 -10.82 -1.15
N VAL A 22 8.95 -10.12 -0.35
CA VAL A 22 8.53 -9.43 0.87
C VAL A 22 8.92 -7.97 0.73
N VAL A 23 7.95 -7.08 0.82
CA VAL A 23 8.12 -5.62 0.73
C VAL A 23 7.59 -4.95 1.98
N LYS A 24 7.92 -3.67 2.13
CA LYS A 24 7.36 -2.83 3.19
C LYS A 24 7.09 -1.43 2.67
N SER A 25 6.06 -0.77 3.20
CA SER A 25 5.76 0.65 2.94
C SER A 25 5.57 1.40 4.24
N PRO A 26 6.17 2.58 4.42
CA PRO A 26 6.09 3.34 5.65
C PRO A 26 4.75 4.07 5.81
N GLY A 27 4.33 4.28 7.05
CA GLY A 27 3.38 5.33 7.38
C GLY A 27 3.98 6.72 7.16
N ARG A 28 3.23 7.78 7.49
CA ARG A 28 3.70 9.16 7.33
C ARG A 28 3.17 10.09 8.41
N ILE A 29 3.92 11.16 8.64
CA ILE A 29 3.43 12.37 9.30
C ILE A 29 3.33 13.51 8.28
N ASN A 30 2.45 14.48 8.55
CA ASN A 30 2.46 15.74 7.82
C ASN A 30 3.12 16.82 8.67
N ILE A 31 4.13 17.50 8.13
CA ILE A 31 4.81 18.59 8.86
C ILE A 31 3.98 19.87 8.76
N ILE A 32 3.47 20.19 7.55
CA ILE A 32 2.60 21.34 7.29
C ILE A 32 1.83 21.16 5.98
N GLY A 33 0.73 21.89 5.83
CA GLY A 33 -0.15 21.82 4.66
C GLY A 33 -1.28 20.83 4.86
N GLU A 34 -1.93 20.87 6.03
CA GLU A 34 -3.12 20.04 6.26
C GLU A 34 -4.29 20.59 5.44
N HIS A 35 -5.16 19.71 4.93
CA HIS A 35 -6.36 20.09 4.18
C HIS A 35 -6.11 20.85 2.87
N THR A 36 -4.88 20.89 2.36
CA THR A 36 -4.53 21.58 1.11
C THR A 36 -4.40 20.62 -0.07
N ASP A 37 -4.15 19.34 0.15
CA ASP A 37 -3.91 18.35 -0.91
C ASP A 37 -5.11 18.16 -1.84
N TYR A 38 -6.31 17.97 -1.29
CA TYR A 38 -7.55 17.89 -2.08
C TYR A 38 -8.02 19.25 -2.61
N ASN A 39 -7.40 20.35 -2.16
CA ASN A 39 -7.60 21.71 -2.67
C ASN A 39 -6.51 22.13 -3.68
N GLN A 40 -5.71 21.18 -4.17
CA GLN A 40 -4.64 21.43 -5.14
C GLN A 40 -3.58 22.44 -4.63
N GLY A 41 -3.30 22.41 -3.32
CA GLY A 41 -2.26 23.22 -2.67
C GLY A 41 -0.94 22.49 -2.47
N PHE A 42 -0.10 23.02 -1.58
CA PHE A 42 1.17 22.41 -1.20
C PHE A 42 1.07 21.66 0.13
N VAL A 43 1.79 20.54 0.21
CA VAL A 43 1.95 19.74 1.43
C VAL A 43 3.42 19.41 1.69
N MET A 44 3.76 19.14 2.95
CA MET A 44 5.12 18.74 3.35
C MET A 44 5.14 17.51 4.27
N PRO A 45 4.78 16.31 3.76
CA PRO A 45 4.85 15.08 4.54
C PRO A 45 6.27 14.52 4.67
N ALA A 46 6.46 13.63 5.64
CA ALA A 46 7.64 12.79 5.79
C ALA A 46 7.24 11.36 6.17
N ALA A 47 7.93 10.38 5.61
CA ALA A 47 7.77 8.97 5.97
C ALA A 47 8.34 8.70 7.38
N ILE A 48 7.75 7.75 8.10
CA ILE A 48 8.19 7.36 9.45
C ILE A 48 8.69 5.92 9.49
N ASP A 49 9.39 5.55 10.57
CA ASP A 49 9.93 4.20 10.80
C ASP A 49 8.92 3.18 11.34
N GLN A 50 7.67 3.29 10.87
CA GLN A 50 6.60 2.32 11.08
C GLN A 50 6.06 1.92 9.73
N TYR A 51 5.83 0.63 9.52
CA TYR A 51 5.65 0.03 8.21
C TYR A 51 4.50 -0.96 8.19
N ILE A 52 3.87 -1.06 7.01
CA ILE A 52 3.09 -2.24 6.63
C ILE A 52 4.00 -3.14 5.80
N TYR A 53 4.04 -4.43 6.14
CA TYR A 53 4.81 -5.45 5.46
C TYR A 53 3.86 -6.35 4.68
N VAL A 54 4.25 -6.68 3.45
CA VAL A 54 3.47 -7.52 2.55
C VAL A 54 4.38 -8.60 2.00
N ALA A 55 3.99 -9.86 2.17
CA ALA A 55 4.63 -11.01 1.55
C ALA A 55 3.64 -11.65 0.56
N VAL A 56 4.09 -11.92 -0.66
CA VAL A 56 3.24 -12.46 -1.72
C VAL A 56 3.90 -13.58 -2.52
N SER A 57 3.10 -14.50 -3.04
CA SER A 57 3.51 -15.52 -4.01
C SER A 57 2.47 -15.68 -5.12
N VAL A 58 2.91 -16.09 -6.31
CA VAL A 58 2.00 -16.43 -7.41
C VAL A 58 1.34 -17.79 -7.15
N ARG A 59 0.08 -17.92 -7.56
CA ARG A 59 -0.67 -19.19 -7.60
C ARG A 59 -0.88 -19.66 -9.04
N ASN A 60 -1.26 -20.93 -9.18
CA ASN A 60 -1.54 -21.56 -10.48
C ASN A 60 -3.01 -21.46 -10.90
N ASP A 61 -3.88 -20.95 -10.02
CA ASP A 61 -5.28 -20.63 -10.28
C ASP A 61 -5.49 -19.11 -10.32
N GLU A 62 -6.74 -18.67 -10.43
CA GLU A 62 -7.13 -17.24 -10.45
C GLU A 62 -7.60 -16.75 -9.07
N GLU A 63 -7.35 -17.52 -8.01
CA GLU A 63 -7.82 -17.18 -6.66
C GLU A 63 -6.85 -16.25 -5.94
N LEU A 64 -7.41 -15.35 -5.13
CA LEU A 64 -6.70 -14.48 -4.20
C LEU A 64 -6.85 -15.06 -2.81
N HIS A 65 -5.76 -15.50 -2.21
CA HIS A 65 -5.73 -16.05 -0.84
C HIS A 65 -5.04 -15.05 0.06
N LEU A 66 -5.81 -14.41 0.93
CA LEU A 66 -5.38 -13.26 1.71
C LEU A 66 -5.39 -13.60 3.19
N TYR A 67 -4.36 -13.14 3.90
CA TYR A 67 -4.31 -13.21 5.35
C TYR A 67 -3.80 -11.90 5.94
N SER A 68 -4.49 -11.43 6.98
CA SER A 68 -4.02 -10.31 7.80
C SER A 68 -3.69 -10.79 9.20
N SER A 69 -2.42 -10.62 9.60
CA SER A 69 -1.97 -10.96 10.94
C SER A 69 -2.56 -10.04 12.01
N ASP A 70 -2.82 -8.78 11.68
CA ASP A 70 -3.33 -7.79 12.64
C ASP A 70 -4.79 -8.09 13.03
N TYR A 71 -5.54 -8.72 12.12
CA TYR A 71 -6.93 -9.16 12.33
C TYR A 71 -7.05 -10.66 12.62
N GLU A 72 -5.96 -11.42 12.47
CA GLU A 72 -5.95 -12.90 12.55
C GLU A 72 -6.97 -13.57 11.61
N GLU A 73 -7.22 -12.95 10.45
CA GLU A 73 -8.30 -13.33 9.53
C GLU A 73 -7.80 -13.78 8.16
N ASN A 74 -8.49 -14.77 7.60
CA ASN A 74 -8.33 -15.24 6.23
C ASN A 74 -9.48 -14.74 5.35
N TYR A 75 -9.17 -14.41 4.10
CA TYR A 75 -10.18 -14.15 3.09
C TYR A 75 -9.74 -14.71 1.74
N GLN A 76 -10.63 -15.46 1.09
CA GLN A 76 -10.41 -16.04 -0.23
C GLN A 76 -11.44 -15.50 -1.21
N THR A 77 -10.98 -15.07 -2.38
CA THR A 77 -11.84 -14.52 -3.42
C THR A 77 -11.18 -14.65 -4.80
N ALA A 78 -11.76 -14.04 -5.82
CA ALA A 78 -11.16 -13.81 -7.13
C ALA A 78 -11.40 -12.36 -7.56
N LEU A 79 -10.82 -11.94 -8.68
CA LEU A 79 -11.13 -10.63 -9.26
C LEU A 79 -12.58 -10.59 -9.78
N ASN A 80 -13.19 -9.40 -9.75
CA ASN A 80 -14.55 -9.11 -10.20
C ASN A 80 -15.65 -9.87 -9.45
N GLN A 81 -15.45 -10.11 -8.15
CA GLN A 81 -16.44 -10.74 -7.28
C GLN A 81 -17.22 -9.68 -6.46
N ASP A 82 -18.38 -10.05 -5.93
CA ASP A 82 -19.12 -9.21 -4.99
C ASP A 82 -18.37 -9.10 -3.65
N LEU A 83 -18.07 -7.86 -3.24
CA LEU A 83 -17.29 -7.54 -2.04
C LEU A 83 -18.15 -7.06 -0.87
N SER A 84 -19.48 -7.14 -0.98
CA SER A 84 -20.41 -6.65 0.05
C SER A 84 -20.17 -7.31 1.42
N ASN A 85 -19.70 -8.56 1.43
CA ASN A 85 -19.36 -9.31 2.64
C ASN A 85 -17.84 -9.47 2.87
N ALA A 86 -17.00 -8.76 2.11
CA ALA A 86 -15.56 -8.82 2.28
C ALA A 86 -15.12 -8.05 3.55
N PRO A 87 -14.15 -8.56 4.33
CA PRO A 87 -13.54 -7.79 5.41
C PRO A 87 -12.94 -6.48 4.90
N ASP A 88 -13.05 -5.40 5.67
CA ASP A 88 -12.64 -4.06 5.21
C ASP A 88 -11.16 -3.97 4.83
N TRP A 89 -10.28 -4.67 5.55
CA TRP A 89 -8.85 -4.74 5.23
C TRP A 89 -8.59 -5.41 3.86
N SER A 90 -9.40 -6.40 3.49
CA SER A 90 -9.23 -7.15 2.25
C SER A 90 -9.60 -6.32 1.02
N LYS A 91 -10.55 -5.37 1.17
CA LYS A 91 -10.97 -4.45 0.10
C LYS A 91 -9.82 -3.60 -0.43
N TYR A 92 -8.83 -3.28 0.40
CA TYR A 92 -7.61 -2.62 -0.07
C TYR A 92 -6.82 -3.49 -1.05
N ILE A 93 -6.62 -4.77 -0.72
CA ILE A 93 -5.86 -5.70 -1.57
C ILE A 93 -6.59 -5.91 -2.89
N ILE A 94 -7.91 -6.14 -2.80
CA ILE A 94 -8.75 -6.43 -3.96
C ILE A 94 -8.86 -5.19 -4.84
N GLY A 95 -9.11 -4.01 -4.27
CA GLY A 95 -9.21 -2.77 -5.04
C GLY A 95 -7.90 -2.41 -5.75
N VAL A 96 -6.74 -2.55 -5.10
CA VAL A 96 -5.44 -2.37 -5.77
C VAL A 96 -5.29 -3.37 -6.92
N SER A 97 -5.63 -4.63 -6.69
CA SER A 97 -5.52 -5.69 -7.69
C SER A 97 -6.41 -5.43 -8.91
N GLU A 98 -7.67 -5.06 -8.70
CA GLU A 98 -8.62 -4.77 -9.78
C GLU A 98 -8.25 -3.51 -10.54
N ILE A 99 -7.84 -2.43 -9.86
CA ILE A 99 -7.43 -1.20 -10.54
C ILE A 99 -6.17 -1.45 -11.40
N ILE A 100 -5.20 -2.22 -10.90
CA ILE A 100 -4.03 -2.61 -11.70
C ILE A 100 -4.45 -3.52 -12.87
N GLN A 101 -5.39 -4.44 -12.62
CA GLN A 101 -5.89 -5.37 -13.64
C GLN A 101 -6.56 -4.63 -14.80
N THR A 102 -7.40 -3.62 -14.51
CA THR A 102 -8.05 -2.82 -15.57
C THR A 102 -7.05 -2.07 -16.46
N LYS A 103 -5.88 -1.71 -15.92
CA LYS A 103 -4.82 -1.00 -16.64
C LYS A 103 -3.89 -1.92 -17.44
N THR A 104 -3.74 -3.18 -17.02
CA THR A 104 -2.60 -4.01 -17.47
C THR A 104 -2.94 -5.46 -17.84
N SER A 105 -4.04 -5.99 -17.33
CA SER A 105 -4.45 -7.40 -17.51
C SER A 105 -3.40 -8.45 -17.09
N LYS A 106 -2.49 -8.09 -16.17
CA LYS A 106 -1.36 -8.92 -15.75
C LYS A 106 -1.55 -9.64 -14.41
N ILE A 107 -2.53 -9.24 -13.59
CA ILE A 107 -2.79 -9.86 -12.30
C ILE A 107 -3.38 -11.26 -12.54
N LYS A 108 -2.86 -12.23 -11.80
CA LYS A 108 -3.34 -13.62 -11.71
C LYS A 108 -3.61 -13.95 -10.24
N GLY A 109 -3.98 -15.20 -9.93
CA GLY A 109 -4.08 -15.66 -8.55
C GLY A 109 -2.77 -15.49 -7.76
N PHE A 110 -2.89 -15.10 -6.50
CA PHE A 110 -1.76 -14.92 -5.59
C PHE A 110 -2.15 -15.19 -4.13
N ASN A 111 -1.15 -15.55 -3.33
CA ASN A 111 -1.25 -15.52 -1.87
C ASN A 111 -0.70 -14.18 -1.37
N ALA A 112 -1.32 -13.58 -0.36
CA ALA A 112 -0.82 -12.38 0.31
C ALA A 112 -0.96 -12.47 1.82
N TYR A 113 0.15 -12.26 2.52
CA TYR A 113 0.22 -12.09 3.96
C TYR A 113 0.53 -10.64 4.27
N VAL A 114 -0.23 -10.02 5.18
CA VAL A 114 -0.03 -8.62 5.59
C VAL A 114 0.09 -8.51 7.11
N VAL A 115 1.04 -7.71 7.57
CA VAL A 115 1.25 -7.37 8.98
C VAL A 115 1.81 -5.95 9.11
N GLY A 116 1.44 -5.22 10.16
CA GLY A 116 1.87 -3.84 10.36
C GLY A 116 2.46 -3.56 11.74
N ASP A 117 3.42 -2.64 11.82
CA ASP A 117 3.80 -1.96 13.07
C ASP A 117 3.41 -0.47 13.07
N VAL A 118 2.55 -0.05 12.13
CA VAL A 118 1.87 1.26 12.14
C VAL A 118 0.64 1.17 13.06
N PRO A 119 0.54 1.99 14.11
CA PRO A 119 -0.62 1.99 15.00
C PRO A 119 -1.92 2.30 14.25
N LEU A 120 -2.89 1.40 14.35
CA LEU A 120 -4.22 1.58 13.77
C LEU A 120 -4.91 2.81 14.38
N GLY A 121 -5.49 3.67 13.54
CA GLY A 121 -6.27 4.83 13.98
C GLY A 121 -5.47 6.02 14.52
N ALA A 122 -4.13 5.97 14.52
CA ALA A 122 -3.30 7.05 15.05
C ALA A 122 -3.12 8.26 14.10
N GLY A 123 -3.83 8.28 12.95
CA GLY A 123 -3.66 9.34 11.94
C GLY A 123 -2.33 9.27 11.17
N LEU A 124 -1.60 8.16 11.26
CA LEU A 124 -0.28 7.95 10.64
C LEU A 124 -0.33 7.31 9.24
N SER A 125 -1.52 7.34 8.62
CA SER A 125 -1.82 6.78 7.28
C SER A 125 -1.46 5.31 7.11
N SER A 126 -1.93 4.47 8.04
CA SER A 126 -1.86 3.03 7.90
C SER A 126 -2.52 2.54 6.59
N SER A 127 -3.63 3.15 6.15
CA SER A 127 -4.33 2.81 4.90
C SER A 127 -3.48 3.06 3.65
N ALA A 128 -2.80 4.21 3.58
CA ALA A 128 -1.94 4.56 2.46
C ALA A 128 -0.67 3.70 2.43
N ALA A 129 -0.09 3.42 3.60
CA ALA A 129 1.02 2.47 3.70
C ALA A 129 0.60 1.06 3.23
N PHE A 130 -0.60 0.63 3.62
CA PHE A 130 -1.15 -0.66 3.23
C PHE A 130 -1.34 -0.75 1.71
N SER A 131 -2.08 0.17 1.10
CA SER A 131 -2.33 0.17 -0.35
C SER A 131 -1.04 0.34 -1.16
N SER A 132 -0.10 1.16 -0.69
CA SER A 132 1.22 1.33 -1.33
C SER A 132 2.06 0.05 -1.27
N ALA A 133 2.07 -0.64 -0.12
CA ALA A 133 2.78 -1.92 0.02
C ALA A 133 2.23 -2.99 -0.92
N ILE A 134 0.90 -3.12 -1.01
CA ILE A 134 0.25 -4.06 -1.94
C ILE A 134 0.56 -3.69 -3.39
N GLY A 135 0.35 -2.43 -3.76
CA GLY A 135 0.57 -1.98 -5.14
C GLY A 135 2.01 -2.22 -5.59
N PHE A 136 2.98 -1.91 -4.73
CA PHE A 136 4.38 -2.19 -5.00
C PHE A 136 4.67 -3.70 -5.07
N ALA A 137 4.15 -4.50 -4.13
CA ALA A 137 4.32 -5.96 -4.14
C ALA A 137 3.81 -6.59 -5.43
N LEU A 138 2.60 -6.23 -5.88
CA LEU A 138 1.99 -6.76 -7.10
C LEU A 138 2.70 -6.27 -8.36
N ASN A 139 3.17 -5.01 -8.37
CA ASN A 139 3.96 -4.47 -9.47
C ASN A 139 5.24 -5.27 -9.71
N GLU A 140 5.93 -5.66 -8.64
CA GLU A 140 7.13 -6.49 -8.72
C GLU A 140 6.80 -7.96 -9.00
N LEU A 141 5.81 -8.54 -8.31
CA LEU A 141 5.42 -9.95 -8.44
C LEU A 141 5.05 -10.30 -9.88
N PHE A 142 4.28 -9.43 -10.54
CA PHE A 142 3.79 -9.66 -11.91
C PHE A 142 4.54 -8.86 -12.98
N GLN A 143 5.64 -8.19 -12.62
CA GLN A 143 6.47 -7.40 -13.54
C GLN A 143 5.62 -6.42 -14.39
N ILE A 144 4.80 -5.64 -13.69
CA ILE A 144 3.74 -4.84 -14.30
C ILE A 144 4.33 -3.62 -15.00
N GLY A 145 5.21 -2.89 -14.31
CA GLY A 145 5.95 -1.74 -14.85
C GLY A 145 5.29 -0.38 -14.58
N LEU A 146 4.44 -0.27 -13.57
CA LEU A 146 3.87 1.01 -13.13
C LEU A 146 4.92 1.87 -12.42
N SER A 147 4.88 3.18 -12.63
CA SER A 147 5.73 4.10 -11.89
C SER A 147 5.25 4.23 -10.44
N ARG A 148 6.11 4.73 -9.55
CA ARG A 148 5.70 5.00 -8.16
C ARG A 148 4.54 6.02 -8.06
N VAL A 149 4.49 6.99 -8.98
CA VAL A 149 3.37 7.95 -9.04
C VAL A 149 2.08 7.25 -9.47
N ASP A 150 2.14 6.32 -10.42
CA ASP A 150 0.97 5.53 -10.81
C ASP A 150 0.48 4.67 -9.66
N LEU A 151 1.40 4.05 -8.91
CA LEU A 151 1.07 3.26 -7.71
C LEU A 151 0.44 4.12 -6.61
N ALA A 152 0.91 5.35 -6.38
CA ALA A 152 0.25 6.28 -5.46
C ALA A 152 -1.20 6.58 -5.89
N LYS A 153 -1.42 6.80 -7.18
CA LYS A 153 -2.76 7.03 -7.75
C LYS A 153 -3.65 5.80 -7.66
N VAL A 154 -3.09 4.59 -7.85
CA VAL A 154 -3.80 3.33 -7.63
C VAL A 154 -4.28 3.26 -6.18
N GLY A 155 -3.40 3.51 -5.21
CA GLY A 155 -3.76 3.48 -3.79
C GLY A 155 -4.85 4.50 -3.43
N GLN A 156 -4.76 5.73 -3.95
CA GLN A 156 -5.79 6.74 -3.76
C GLN A 156 -7.12 6.29 -4.36
N GLN A 157 -7.10 5.78 -5.59
CA GLN A 157 -8.30 5.29 -6.27
C GLN A 157 -8.93 4.10 -5.52
N THR A 158 -8.11 3.19 -4.95
CA THR A 158 -8.60 2.10 -4.09
C THR A 158 -9.38 2.64 -2.90
N GLU A 159 -8.84 3.63 -2.19
CA GLU A 159 -9.54 4.22 -1.05
C GLU A 159 -10.87 4.85 -1.47
N HIS A 160 -10.90 5.49 -2.62
CA HIS A 160 -12.09 6.18 -3.14
C HIS A 160 -13.19 5.22 -3.58
N ASP A 161 -12.83 4.17 -4.30
CA ASP A 161 -13.79 3.35 -5.07
C ASP A 161 -14.14 2.05 -4.35
N TYR A 162 -13.25 1.52 -3.50
CA TYR A 162 -13.43 0.23 -2.82
C TYR A 162 -13.64 0.36 -1.31
N VAL A 163 -13.02 1.35 -0.69
CA VAL A 163 -13.12 1.57 0.77
C VAL A 163 -14.15 2.66 1.10
N GLY A 164 -14.36 3.61 0.18
CA GLY A 164 -15.33 4.70 0.32
C GLY A 164 -14.79 5.95 1.03
N VAL A 165 -13.47 6.07 1.18
CA VAL A 165 -12.80 7.22 1.80
C VAL A 165 -12.32 8.17 0.71
N LYS A 166 -12.85 9.39 0.68
CA LYS A 166 -12.44 10.43 -0.29
C LYS A 166 -11.27 11.26 0.25
N CYS A 167 -10.05 10.71 0.13
CA CYS A 167 -8.80 11.35 0.54
C CYS A 167 -8.08 12.10 -0.60
N GLY A 168 -7.14 12.98 -0.28
CA GLY A 168 -6.18 13.48 -1.27
C GLY A 168 -5.06 12.48 -1.53
N ILE A 169 -4.02 12.89 -2.26
CA ILE A 169 -2.93 12.01 -2.73
C ILE A 169 -1.71 12.02 -1.80
N MET A 170 -1.68 12.93 -0.82
CA MET A 170 -0.51 13.20 0.03
C MET A 170 0.03 11.93 0.68
N ASP A 171 -0.86 11.13 1.26
CA ASP A 171 -0.50 9.98 2.09
C ASP A 171 0.16 8.88 1.27
N GLN A 172 -0.46 8.53 0.13
CA GLN A 172 0.06 7.50 -0.77
C GLN A 172 1.36 7.98 -1.43
N PHE A 173 1.44 9.28 -1.76
CA PHE A 173 2.65 9.87 -2.31
C PHE A 173 3.81 9.82 -1.30
N ALA A 174 3.57 10.22 -0.05
CA ALA A 174 4.57 10.20 1.01
C ALA A 174 5.06 8.78 1.30
N SER A 175 4.14 7.82 1.35
CA SER A 175 4.48 6.42 1.63
C SER A 175 5.39 5.83 0.54
N ILE A 176 5.10 6.07 -0.74
CA ILE A 176 5.82 5.43 -1.84
C ILE A 176 7.07 6.21 -2.32
N MET A 177 7.08 7.54 -2.13
CA MET A 177 8.16 8.42 -2.57
C MET A 177 9.13 8.80 -1.46
N GLY A 178 8.80 8.46 -0.21
CA GLY A 178 9.60 8.75 0.98
C GLY A 178 11.07 8.34 0.84
N LYS A 179 11.95 9.19 1.36
CA LYS A 179 13.38 8.92 1.47
C LYS A 179 13.83 9.14 2.91
N ASP A 180 14.78 8.32 3.34
CA ASP A 180 15.35 8.41 4.67
C ASP A 180 15.91 9.81 4.94
N ASN A 181 15.59 10.40 6.10
CA ASN A 181 15.96 11.76 6.50
C ASN A 181 15.50 12.89 5.54
N HIS A 182 14.38 12.72 4.81
CA HIS A 182 13.83 13.78 3.96
C HIS A 182 12.35 14.03 4.24
N ALA A 183 11.94 15.30 4.11
CA ALA A 183 10.55 15.68 3.89
C ALA A 183 10.30 15.83 2.39
N ILE A 184 9.06 15.64 1.95
CA ILE A 184 8.65 15.85 0.56
C ILE A 184 7.86 17.13 0.50
N GLN A 185 8.36 18.16 -0.17
CA GLN A 185 7.50 19.26 -0.61
C GLN A 185 6.78 18.82 -1.88
N LEU A 186 5.45 18.74 -1.84
CA LEU A 186 4.61 18.29 -2.95
C LEU A 186 3.64 19.38 -3.38
N ASP A 187 3.56 19.61 -4.69
CA ASP A 187 2.51 20.39 -5.35
C ASP A 187 1.40 19.46 -5.86
N CYS A 188 0.22 19.54 -5.24
CA CYS A 188 -0.88 18.61 -5.53
C CYS A 188 -1.67 18.96 -6.81
N ARG A 189 -1.32 20.02 -7.55
CA ARG A 189 -2.03 20.43 -8.78
C ARG A 189 -1.90 19.42 -9.92
N ASP A 190 -0.67 18.98 -10.18
CA ASP A 190 -0.38 18.08 -11.29
C ASP A 190 0.62 16.96 -10.92
N LEU A 191 1.13 16.95 -9.69
CA LEU A 191 2.11 15.98 -9.18
C LEU A 191 3.44 15.98 -9.95
N SER A 192 3.68 16.98 -10.79
CA SER A 192 4.92 17.13 -11.57
C SER A 192 6.04 17.77 -10.75
N GLY A 193 5.68 18.60 -9.76
CA GLY A 193 6.59 19.27 -8.84
C GLY A 193 6.63 18.63 -7.46
N TYR A 194 7.66 17.83 -7.19
CA TYR A 194 8.00 17.45 -5.81
C TYR A 194 9.51 17.51 -5.57
N THR A 195 9.90 17.91 -4.36
CA THR A 195 11.31 18.00 -3.94
C THR A 195 11.49 17.26 -2.62
N ASN A 196 12.52 16.42 -2.54
CA ASN A 196 12.95 15.85 -1.27
C ASN A 196 13.87 16.85 -0.56
N LEU A 197 13.38 17.45 0.52
CA LEU A 197 14.10 18.39 1.36
C LEU A 197 14.87 17.61 2.43
N VAL A 198 16.20 17.77 2.46
CA VAL A 198 17.08 17.07 3.40
C VAL A 198 16.86 17.62 4.81
N GLY A 199 16.61 16.75 5.78
CA GLY A 199 16.68 17.10 7.20
C GLY A 199 18.14 17.22 7.65
N SER A 200 18.56 18.37 8.15
CA SER A 200 19.86 18.48 8.82
C SER A 200 19.80 17.80 10.19
N LYS A 201 20.68 16.83 10.45
CA LYS A 201 20.95 16.38 11.82
C LYS A 201 21.67 17.53 12.54
N SER A 202 20.96 18.25 13.39
CA SER A 202 21.55 19.16 14.38
C SER A 202 22.12 18.37 15.54
#